data_AF-A0A6P2FQU6-F1
#
_entry.id   AF-A0A6P2FQU6-F1
#
_cell.length_a   1.000
_cell.length_b   1.000
_cell.length_c   1.000
_cell.angle_alpha   90.00
_cell.angle_beta   90.00
_cell.angle_gamma   90.00
#
_symmetry.space_group_name_H-M   'P 1'
#
loop_
_entity.id
_entity.type
_entity.pdbx_description
1 polymer ?
#
loop_
_entity_poly.entity_id
_entity_poly.type
_entity_poly.pdbx_seq_one_letter_code
_entity_poly.pdbx_strand_id
1 'polypeptide(L)'
;MNETLASSTVTAPDRPQMTPSDRDTRYGRSSDTESVSGLFSELWRHSTALVQEEVELAKAELSEKTTHAAVSAGAIAIGGAVLFAGFIVLLQAAVNALAPLLPPDIAAWLAPAIVGLVVIVIGFIMVSGGIKALDMKKLTPHRTMDSLRRDTNMVKEHV
;
A
#
# COMPACT_ATOMS: atom_id res chain seq x y z
N MET A 1 65.43 35.41 -35.21
CA MET A 1 64.91 35.86 -33.90
C MET A 1 65.83 35.30 -32.83
N ASN A 2 66.36 36.20 -32.02
CA ASN A 2 67.62 36.06 -31.28
C ASN A 2 67.40 35.39 -29.91
N GLU A 3 68.45 34.73 -29.44
CA GLU A 3 68.57 34.15 -28.10
C GLU A 3 68.57 35.24 -27.02
N THR A 4 67.82 35.01 -25.93
CA THR A 4 68.00 35.76 -24.67
C THR A 4 67.87 34.79 -23.50
N LEU A 5 69.03 34.32 -23.04
CA LEU A 5 69.23 33.70 -21.74
C LEU A 5 69.10 34.79 -20.66
N ALA A 6 68.26 34.57 -19.66
CA ALA A 6 68.32 35.29 -18.39
C ALA A 6 67.93 34.36 -17.25
N SER A 7 68.96 33.89 -16.54
CA SER A 7 68.90 33.39 -15.17
C SER A 7 68.13 34.35 -14.27
N SER A 8 67.30 33.81 -13.37
CA SER A 8 67.14 34.33 -12.00
C SER A 8 66.41 33.32 -11.12
N THR A 9 67.21 32.65 -10.29
CA THR A 9 67.02 32.53 -8.84
C THR A 9 65.77 31.79 -8.34
N VAL A 10 65.98 30.49 -8.08
CA VAL A 10 65.21 29.71 -7.11
C VAL A 10 65.47 30.29 -5.72
N THR A 11 64.49 31.05 -5.20
CA THR A 11 64.42 31.43 -3.79
C THR A 11 63.57 30.38 -3.08
N ALA A 12 64.22 29.49 -2.34
CA ALA A 12 63.54 28.58 -1.42
C ALA A 12 63.01 29.38 -0.22
N PRO A 13 61.74 29.23 0.18
CA PRO A 13 61.26 29.82 1.42
C PRO A 13 61.93 29.15 2.62
N ASP A 14 62.41 30.00 3.52
CA ASP A 14 62.98 29.64 4.82
C ASP A 14 61.99 28.77 5.60
N ARG A 15 62.37 27.52 5.88
CA ARG A 15 61.51 26.61 6.64
C ARG A 15 61.70 26.91 8.13
N PRO A 16 60.66 27.27 8.87
CA PRO A 16 60.76 27.40 10.31
C PRO A 16 61.24 26.07 10.90
N GLN A 17 62.37 26.11 11.61
CA GLN A 17 62.89 24.95 12.32
C GLN A 17 61.93 24.61 13.47
N MET A 18 61.05 23.63 13.25
CA MET A 18 60.26 23.03 14.32
C MET A 18 61.22 22.29 15.25
N THR A 19 61.37 22.81 16.46
CA THR A 19 62.10 22.15 17.54
C THR A 19 61.41 20.81 17.88
N PRO A 20 62.15 19.73 18.17
CA PRO A 20 61.56 18.40 18.43
C PRO A 20 60.75 18.28 19.74
N SER A 21 60.48 19.37 20.45
CA SER A 21 60.00 19.34 21.84
C SER A 21 58.48 19.39 22.01
N ASP A 22 57.69 19.39 20.93
CA ASP A 22 56.23 19.60 21.02
C ASP A 22 55.41 18.58 20.19
N ARG A 23 55.92 17.35 20.06
CA ARG A 23 55.22 16.27 19.33
C ARG A 23 54.44 15.29 20.20
N ASP A 24 54.59 15.33 21.52
CA ASP A 24 54.15 14.21 22.37
C ASP A 24 52.92 14.46 23.26
N THR A 25 52.20 15.58 23.12
CA THR A 25 51.09 15.90 24.05
C THR A 25 49.72 16.14 23.43
N ARG A 26 49.52 15.84 22.14
CA ARG A 26 48.18 15.97 21.50
C ARG A 26 47.70 14.73 20.75
N TYR A 27 48.04 13.55 21.25
CA TYR A 27 47.31 12.32 20.96
C TYR A 27 46.86 11.69 22.27
N GLY A 28 45.91 12.35 22.92
CA GLY A 28 45.39 11.93 24.20
C GLY A 28 43.97 12.40 24.41
N ARG A 29 43.03 11.51 24.05
CA ARG A 29 41.74 11.33 24.72
C ARG A 29 40.62 12.33 24.35
N SER A 30 39.95 12.09 23.20
CA SER A 30 38.47 12.24 23.07
C SER A 30 37.82 11.82 21.72
N SER A 31 38.49 11.15 20.77
CA SER A 31 37.93 11.02 19.39
C SER A 31 37.65 9.61 18.85
N ASP A 32 37.92 8.53 19.59
CA ASP A 32 37.64 7.16 19.09
C ASP A 32 36.22 6.67 19.42
N THR A 33 35.58 7.25 20.44
CA THR A 33 34.16 7.01 20.75
C THR A 33 33.22 7.90 19.91
N GLU A 34 33.73 9.00 19.35
CA GLU A 34 33.02 9.87 18.40
C GLU A 34 33.06 9.36 16.94
N SER A 35 34.09 8.59 16.56
CA SER A 35 34.23 8.08 15.18
C SER A 35 33.34 6.87 14.89
N VAL A 36 33.21 5.92 15.83
CA VAL A 36 32.29 4.76 15.68
C VAL A 36 30.82 5.17 15.81
N SER A 37 30.52 6.12 16.71
CA SER A 37 29.18 6.72 16.82
C SER A 37 28.83 7.62 15.64
N GLY A 38 29.83 8.31 15.07
CA GLY A 38 29.70 9.12 13.84
C GLY A 38 29.35 8.28 12.60
N LEU A 39 30.03 7.15 12.37
CA LEU A 39 29.74 6.26 11.25
C LEU A 39 28.37 5.57 11.37
N PHE A 40 27.97 5.19 12.58
CA PHE A 40 26.64 4.63 12.85
C PHE A 40 25.53 5.68 12.61
N SER A 41 25.76 6.93 13.04
CA SER A 41 24.85 8.05 12.78
C SER A 41 24.71 8.36 11.28
N GLU A 42 25.81 8.24 10.52
CA GLU A 42 25.83 8.48 9.08
C GLU A 42 25.13 7.36 8.29
N LEU A 43 25.31 6.08 8.66
CA LEU A 43 24.52 4.98 8.12
C LEU A 43 23.04 5.12 8.45
N TRP A 44 22.69 5.45 9.70
CA TRP A 44 21.30 5.64 10.13
C TRP A 44 20.62 6.76 9.35
N ARG A 45 21.34 7.85 9.08
CA ARG A 45 20.85 9.00 8.29
C ARG A 45 20.59 8.62 6.83
N HIS A 46 21.44 7.78 6.22
CA HIS A 46 21.22 7.27 4.86
C HIS A 46 20.12 6.20 4.78
N SER A 47 20.01 5.31 5.77
CA SER A 47 18.93 4.32 5.85
C SER A 47 17.56 4.98 6.07
N THR A 48 17.49 6.05 6.87
CA THR A 48 16.24 6.79 7.10
C THR A 48 15.77 7.51 5.83
N ALA A 49 16.70 8.04 5.03
CA ALA A 49 16.38 8.71 3.77
C ALA A 49 15.78 7.75 2.71
N LEU A 50 16.35 6.55 2.56
CA LEU A 50 15.82 5.52 1.64
C LEU A 50 14.43 5.02 2.06
N VAL A 51 14.21 4.81 3.36
CA VAL A 51 12.90 4.40 3.88
C VAL A 51 11.85 5.51 3.69
N GLN A 52 12.22 6.78 3.84
CA GLN A 52 11.31 7.88 3.55
C GLN A 52 10.91 7.92 2.08
N GLU A 53 11.85 7.71 1.15
CA GLU A 53 11.55 7.63 -0.29
C GLU A 53 10.65 6.43 -0.64
N GLU A 54 10.93 5.23 -0.10
CA GLU A 54 10.05 4.07 -0.31
C GLU A 54 8.66 4.29 0.27
N VAL A 55 8.54 4.97 1.43
CA VAL A 55 7.25 5.31 2.03
C VAL A 55 6.50 6.32 1.18
N GLU A 56 7.17 7.33 0.61
CA GLU A 56 6.54 8.30 -0.30
C GLU A 56 6.08 7.64 -1.60
N LEU A 57 6.90 6.75 -2.17
CA LEU A 57 6.54 5.99 -3.37
C LEU A 57 5.39 5.01 -3.10
N ALA A 58 5.44 4.27 -1.98
CA ALA A 58 4.36 3.38 -1.57
C ALA A 58 3.06 4.14 -1.29
N LYS A 59 3.14 5.34 -0.70
CA LYS A 59 1.98 6.23 -0.53
C LYS A 59 1.43 6.69 -1.87
N ALA A 60 2.29 7.05 -2.84
CA ALA A 60 1.86 7.46 -4.17
C ALA A 60 1.15 6.30 -4.90
N GLU A 61 1.74 5.10 -4.90
CA GLU A 61 1.15 3.91 -5.53
C GLU A 61 -0.15 3.49 -4.85
N LEU A 62 -0.20 3.57 -3.51
CA LEU A 62 -1.42 3.29 -2.76
C LEU A 62 -2.51 4.34 -3.04
N SER A 63 -2.15 5.63 -3.13
CA SER A 63 -3.07 6.72 -3.47
C SER A 63 -3.66 6.54 -4.86
N GLU A 64 -2.83 6.17 -5.84
CA GLU A 64 -3.27 5.91 -7.21
C GLU A 64 -4.22 4.69 -7.26
N LYS A 65 -3.83 3.57 -6.65
CA LYS A 65 -4.67 2.36 -6.58
C LYS A 65 -5.98 2.59 -5.83
N THR A 66 -5.95 3.33 -4.73
CA THR A 66 -7.14 3.63 -3.92
C THR A 66 -8.07 4.62 -4.62
N THR A 67 -7.54 5.60 -5.34
CA THR A 67 -8.36 6.57 -6.10
C THR A 67 -9.12 5.86 -7.22
N HIS A 68 -8.48 5.00 -7.99
CA HIS A 68 -9.17 4.23 -9.04
C HIS A 68 -10.19 3.25 -8.48
N ALA A 69 -9.88 2.58 -7.36
CA ALA A 69 -10.83 1.73 -6.64
C ALA A 69 -12.02 2.54 -6.08
N ALA A 70 -11.78 3.75 -5.57
CA ALA A 70 -12.83 4.61 -5.03
C ALA A 70 -13.76 5.14 -6.12
N VAL A 71 -13.21 5.58 -7.26
CA VAL A 71 -14.01 6.06 -8.41
C VAL A 71 -14.87 4.93 -8.98
N SER A 72 -14.30 3.72 -9.14
CA SER A 72 -15.05 2.56 -9.61
C SER A 72 -16.12 2.11 -8.61
N ALA A 73 -15.82 2.11 -7.31
CA ALA A 73 -16.81 1.85 -6.27
C ALA A 73 -17.95 2.89 -6.29
N GLY A 74 -17.63 4.17 -6.50
CA GLY A 74 -18.62 5.24 -6.66
C GLY A 74 -19.54 5.03 -7.87
N ALA A 75 -18.98 4.66 -9.02
CA ALA A 75 -19.77 4.35 -10.21
C ALA A 75 -20.68 3.13 -10.01
N ILE A 76 -20.18 2.08 -9.36
CA ILE A 76 -20.98 0.89 -9.01
C ILE A 76 -22.11 1.26 -8.05
N ALA A 77 -21.86 2.12 -7.05
CA ALA A 77 -22.88 2.56 -6.11
C ALA A 77 -23.99 3.35 -6.80
N ILE A 78 -23.63 4.33 -7.65
CA ILE A 78 -24.60 5.13 -8.40
C ILE A 78 -25.38 4.26 -9.39
N GLY A 79 -24.68 3.45 -10.19
CA GLY A 79 -25.31 2.52 -11.13
C GLY A 79 -26.23 1.53 -10.43
N GLY A 80 -25.78 0.99 -9.29
CA GLY A 80 -26.58 0.13 -8.42
C GLY A 80 -27.83 0.81 -7.89
N ALA A 81 -27.75 2.08 -7.46
CA ALA A 81 -28.91 2.85 -7.02
C ALA A 81 -29.93 3.08 -8.14
N VAL A 82 -29.46 3.42 -9.35
CA VAL A 82 -30.32 3.58 -10.54
C VAL A 82 -30.99 2.27 -10.91
N LEU A 83 -30.22 1.17 -10.96
CA LEU A 83 -30.75 -0.17 -11.22
C LEU A 83 -31.76 -0.59 -10.15
N PHE A 84 -31.50 -0.29 -8.88
CA PHE A 84 -32.42 -0.58 -7.78
C PHE A 84 -33.73 0.20 -7.93
N ALA A 85 -33.66 1.50 -8.22
CA ALA A 85 -34.85 2.32 -8.48
C ALA A 85 -35.66 1.77 -9.67
N GLY A 86 -34.99 1.43 -10.78
CA GLY A 86 -35.62 0.79 -11.94
C GLY A 86 -36.24 -0.57 -11.60
N PHE A 87 -35.57 -1.37 -10.77
CA PHE A 87 -36.09 -2.65 -10.29
C PHE A 87 -37.37 -2.47 -9.47
N ILE A 88 -37.46 -1.49 -8.58
CA ILE A 88 -38.70 -1.16 -7.85
C ILE A 88 -39.83 -0.82 -8.82
N VAL A 89 -39.56 -0.03 -9.86
CA VAL A 89 -40.55 0.29 -10.91
C VAL A 89 -40.99 -0.97 -11.67
N LEU A 90 -40.06 -1.87 -12.01
CA LEU A 90 -40.40 -3.16 -12.63
C LEU A 90 -41.22 -4.07 -11.72
N LEU A 91 -40.96 -4.08 -10.41
CA LEU A 91 -41.79 -4.82 -9.45
C LEU A 91 -43.22 -4.25 -9.40
N GLN A 92 -43.37 -2.92 -9.38
CA GLN A 92 -44.69 -2.29 -9.47
C GLN A 92 -45.39 -2.62 -10.79
N ALA A 93 -44.67 -2.60 -11.91
CA ALA A 93 -45.20 -3.03 -13.20
C ALA A 93 -45.64 -4.50 -13.18
N ALA A 94 -44.87 -5.39 -12.55
CA ALA A 94 -45.22 -6.81 -12.41
C ALA A 94 -46.48 -7.01 -11.55
N VAL A 95 -46.61 -6.27 -10.44
CA VAL A 95 -47.82 -6.28 -9.61
C VAL A 95 -49.03 -5.81 -10.42
N ASN A 96 -48.91 -4.71 -11.15
CA ASN A 96 -49.98 -4.17 -11.99
C ASN A 96 -50.30 -5.07 -13.19
N ALA A 97 -49.34 -5.82 -13.69
CA ALA A 97 -49.56 -6.81 -14.74
C ALA A 97 -50.26 -8.06 -14.21
N LEU A 98 -50.00 -8.45 -12.96
CA LEU A 98 -50.60 -9.64 -12.33
C LEU A 98 -51.99 -9.37 -11.75
N ALA A 99 -52.24 -8.17 -11.22
CA ALA A 99 -53.50 -7.81 -10.57
C ALA A 99 -54.76 -8.07 -11.40
N PRO A 100 -54.81 -7.82 -12.74
CA PRO A 100 -56.00 -8.08 -13.56
C PRO A 100 -56.28 -9.58 -13.79
N LEU A 101 -55.31 -10.46 -13.53
CA LEU A 101 -55.51 -11.92 -13.61
C LEU A 101 -56.17 -12.50 -12.35
N LEU A 102 -56.29 -11.70 -11.28
CA LEU A 102 -56.86 -12.11 -10.01
C LEU A 102 -58.25 -11.48 -9.81
N PRO A 103 -59.11 -12.10 -8.97
CA PRO A 103 -60.36 -11.48 -8.54
C PRO A 103 -60.12 -10.09 -7.90
N PRO A 104 -60.91 -9.05 -8.25
CA PRO A 104 -60.67 -7.67 -7.83
C PRO A 104 -60.67 -7.45 -6.31
N ASP A 105 -61.41 -8.28 -5.57
CA ASP A 105 -61.55 -8.26 -4.11
C ASP A 105 -60.27 -8.67 -3.38
N ILE A 106 -59.44 -9.52 -3.99
CA ILE A 106 -58.17 -10.01 -3.38
C ILE A 106 -56.92 -9.47 -4.08
N ALA A 107 -57.04 -8.96 -5.31
CA ALA A 107 -55.91 -8.55 -6.13
C ALA A 107 -54.98 -7.53 -5.44
N ALA A 108 -55.56 -6.60 -4.67
CA ALA A 108 -54.81 -5.51 -4.03
C ALA A 108 -53.75 -5.99 -3.03
N TRP A 109 -53.97 -7.10 -2.32
CA TRP A 109 -53.03 -7.65 -1.35
C TRP A 109 -52.32 -8.90 -1.87
N LEU A 110 -52.99 -9.71 -2.69
CA LEU A 110 -52.46 -10.99 -3.15
C LEU A 110 -51.43 -10.83 -4.29
N ALA A 111 -51.66 -9.92 -5.24
CA ALA A 111 -50.71 -9.67 -6.32
C ALA A 111 -49.31 -9.23 -5.80
N PRO A 112 -49.19 -8.20 -4.92
CA PRO A 112 -47.90 -7.83 -4.37
C PRO A 112 -47.31 -8.92 -3.45
N ALA A 113 -48.13 -9.71 -2.77
CA ALA A 113 -47.65 -10.83 -1.95
C ALA A 113 -46.99 -11.92 -2.81
N ILE A 114 -47.60 -12.30 -3.94
CA ILE A 114 -47.04 -13.30 -4.86
C ILE A 114 -45.72 -12.80 -5.46
N VAL A 115 -45.71 -11.58 -5.99
CA VAL A 115 -44.50 -10.99 -6.58
C VAL A 115 -43.40 -10.87 -5.53
N GLY A 116 -43.72 -10.39 -4.33
CA GLY A 116 -42.80 -10.29 -3.21
C GLY A 116 -42.22 -11.64 -2.79
N LEU A 117 -43.05 -12.69 -2.72
CA LEU A 117 -42.60 -14.03 -2.39
C LEU A 117 -41.59 -14.57 -3.41
N VAL A 118 -41.87 -14.40 -4.71
CA VAL A 118 -40.96 -14.81 -5.79
C VAL A 118 -39.61 -14.09 -5.67
N VAL A 119 -39.63 -12.77 -5.43
CA VAL A 119 -38.41 -11.97 -5.25
C VAL A 119 -37.62 -12.41 -4.02
N ILE A 120 -38.28 -12.71 -2.90
CA ILE A 120 -37.64 -13.23 -1.68
C ILE A 120 -36.93 -14.56 -1.96
N VAL A 121 -37.58 -15.49 -2.67
CA VAL A 121 -36.97 -16.78 -3.01
C VAL A 121 -35.72 -16.59 -3.87
N ILE A 122 -35.80 -15.75 -4.90
CA ILE A 122 -34.65 -15.43 -5.76
C ILE A 122 -33.53 -14.80 -4.94
N GLY A 123 -33.85 -13.80 -4.11
CA GLY A 123 -32.89 -13.11 -3.25
C GLY A 123 -32.22 -14.06 -2.26
N PHE A 124 -32.98 -14.97 -1.65
CA PHE A 124 -32.45 -15.99 -0.75
C PHE A 124 -31.44 -16.91 -1.43
N ILE A 125 -31.74 -17.37 -2.66
CA ILE A 125 -30.82 -18.20 -3.46
C ILE A 125 -29.54 -17.42 -3.80
N MET A 126 -29.66 -16.17 -4.23
CA MET A 126 -28.51 -15.32 -4.58
C MET A 126 -27.61 -15.06 -3.37
N VAL A 127 -28.18 -14.66 -2.22
CA VAL A 127 -27.44 -14.42 -0.98
C VAL A 127 -26.77 -15.71 -0.50
N SER A 128 -27.49 -16.83 -0.52
CA SER A 128 -26.92 -18.12 -0.15
C SER A 128 -25.76 -18.53 -1.06
N GLY A 129 -25.85 -18.27 -2.36
CA GLY A 129 -24.77 -18.50 -3.32
C GLY A 129 -23.58 -17.58 -3.09
N GLY A 130 -23.83 -16.29 -2.84
CA GLY A 130 -22.80 -15.29 -2.55
C GLY A 130 -22.03 -15.60 -1.27
N ILE A 131 -22.74 -15.92 -0.17
CA ILE A 131 -22.11 -16.35 1.09
C ILE A 131 -21.23 -17.58 0.85
N LYS A 132 -21.72 -18.58 0.12
CA LYS A 132 -20.91 -19.77 -0.24
C LYS A 132 -19.69 -19.42 -1.10
N ALA A 133 -19.79 -18.42 -1.98
CA ALA A 133 -18.66 -17.97 -2.79
C ALA A 133 -17.60 -17.23 -1.98
N LEU A 134 -18.01 -16.53 -0.91
CA LEU A 134 -17.11 -15.88 0.05
C LEU A 134 -16.44 -16.91 0.99
N ASP A 135 -17.11 -18.01 1.31
CA ASP A 135 -16.64 -19.03 2.25
C ASP A 135 -15.58 -19.99 1.67
N MET A 136 -15.28 -19.89 0.37
CA MET A 136 -14.45 -20.88 -0.32
C MET A 136 -13.00 -20.43 -0.45
N LYS A 137 -12.18 -20.71 0.57
CA LYS A 137 -10.78 -21.18 0.45
C LYS A 137 -9.75 -20.33 -0.34
N LYS A 138 -10.12 -19.17 -0.89
CA LYS A 138 -9.29 -18.35 -1.79
C LYS A 138 -8.80 -17.03 -1.19
N LEU A 139 -9.31 -16.65 -0.02
CA LEU A 139 -8.74 -15.56 0.78
C LEU A 139 -7.58 -16.03 1.66
N THR A 140 -7.37 -17.33 1.82
CA THR A 140 -6.13 -17.91 2.34
C THR A 140 -5.10 -17.94 1.21
N PRO A 141 -4.05 -17.09 1.23
CA PRO A 141 -2.99 -17.18 0.24
C PRO A 141 -2.21 -18.47 0.53
N HIS A 142 -2.49 -19.53 -0.24
CA HIS A 142 -1.80 -20.82 -0.07
C HIS A 142 -0.28 -20.69 -0.16
N ARG A 143 0.22 -19.74 -0.98
CA ARG A 143 1.65 -19.47 -1.11
C ARG A 143 2.27 -18.80 0.12
N THR A 144 1.54 -17.95 0.82
CA THR A 144 2.05 -17.29 2.04
C THR A 144 2.09 -18.28 3.21
N MET A 145 1.12 -19.20 3.28
CA MET A 145 1.11 -20.22 4.33
C MET A 145 2.28 -21.22 4.22
N ASP A 146 2.67 -21.61 3.01
CA ASP A 146 3.79 -22.54 2.81
C ASP A 146 5.14 -21.91 3.19
N SER A 147 5.32 -20.61 2.91
CA SER A 147 6.53 -19.87 3.33
C SER A 147 6.60 -19.71 4.85
N LEU A 148 5.49 -19.37 5.50
CA LEU A 148 5.43 -19.25 6.97
C LEU A 148 5.66 -20.60 7.69
N ARG A 149 5.22 -21.71 7.07
CA ARG A 149 5.48 -23.07 7.58
C ARG A 149 6.94 -23.50 7.41
N ARG A 150 7.62 -23.06 6.34
CA ARG A 150 9.06 -23.27 6.16
C ARG A 150 9.87 -22.52 7.21
N ASP A 151 9.53 -21.26 7.46
CA ASP A 151 10.29 -20.42 8.39
C ASP A 151 10.16 -20.93 9.84
N THR A 152 8.99 -21.42 10.24
CA THR A 152 8.79 -21.99 11.59
C THR A 152 9.49 -23.34 11.79
N ASN A 153 9.71 -24.12 10.73
CA ASN A 153 10.48 -25.36 10.82
C ASN A 153 11.98 -25.08 10.93
N MET A 154 12.51 -24.07 10.23
CA MET A 154 13.93 -23.69 10.30
C MET A 154 14.31 -23.17 11.69
N VAL A 155 13.41 -22.45 12.35
CA VAL A 155 13.61 -21.97 13.74
C VAL A 155 13.57 -23.12 14.74
N LYS A 156 12.74 -24.14 14.53
CA LYS A 156 12.70 -25.33 15.42
C LYS A 156 13.90 -26.25 15.25
N GLU A 157 14.59 -26.19 14.12
CA GLU A 157 15.78 -27.00 13.85
C GLU A 157 17.06 -26.38 14.46
N HIS A 158 17.03 -25.09 14.80
CA HIS A 158 18.18 -24.34 15.33
C HIS A 158 18.03 -23.93 16.81
N VAL A 159 17.09 -24.51 17.55
CA VAL A 159 16.90 -24.36 19.01
C VAL A 159 16.81 -25.73 19.65
#